data_AF-A0A397VPI0-F1
#
_entry.id   AF-A0A397VPI0-F1
#
_cell.length_a   1.000
_cell.length_b   1.000
_cell.length_c   1.000
_cell.angle_alpha   90.00
_cell.angle_beta   90.00
_cell.angle_gamma   90.00
#
_symmetry.space_group_name_H-M   'P 1'
#
loop_
_entity.id
_entity.type
_entity.pdbx_description
1 polymer ?
#
loop_
_entity_poly.entity_id
_entity_poly.type
_entity_poly.pdbx_seq_one_letter_code
_entity_poly.pdbx_strand_id
1 'polypeptide(L)'
;MTEFFKKLSQDFTQLLENEYGYDTIVEVGEQQNTHLFKVHSAILYQRSPYFHQKLTNTNKKNNAIEIKLPHVSAETFTIIIKYIYGGIVSLENFEASFIFKLLMEALFVYDLLYKRH
;
A
#
# COMPACT_ATOMS: atom_id res chain seq x y z
N MET A 1 22.77 -11.66 -10.34
CA MET A 1 22.08 -10.33 -10.31
C MET A 1 20.65 -10.47 -9.78
N THR A 2 19.87 -11.43 -10.28
CA THR A 2 18.53 -11.77 -9.78
C THR A 2 18.48 -12.17 -8.30
N GLU A 3 19.50 -12.86 -7.78
CA GLU A 3 19.54 -13.26 -6.36
C GLU A 3 19.67 -12.08 -5.40
N PHE A 4 20.50 -11.08 -5.72
CA PHE A 4 20.65 -9.86 -4.90
C PHE A 4 19.33 -9.08 -4.81
N PHE A 5 18.61 -8.93 -5.93
CA PHE A 5 17.30 -8.28 -5.92
C PHE A 5 16.24 -9.10 -5.21
N LYS A 6 16.29 -10.43 -5.30
CA LYS A 6 15.39 -11.32 -4.56
C LYS A 6 15.60 -11.18 -3.04
N LYS A 7 16.84 -11.14 -2.58
CA LYS A 7 17.14 -10.95 -1.15
C LYS A 7 16.68 -9.58 -0.66
N LEU A 8 16.98 -8.51 -1.40
CA LEU A 8 16.52 -7.16 -1.08
C LEU A 8 14.99 -7.06 -0.99
N SER A 9 14.27 -7.64 -1.96
CA SER A 9 12.81 -7.73 -1.97
C SER A 9 12.25 -8.44 -0.73
N GLN A 10 12.87 -9.56 -0.34
CA GLN A 10 12.52 -10.31 0.87
C GLN A 10 12.78 -9.50 2.13
N ASP A 11 13.91 -8.80 2.21
CA ASP A 11 14.27 -7.99 3.38
C ASP A 11 13.25 -6.85 3.61
N PHE A 12 12.81 -6.17 2.55
CA PHE A 12 11.74 -5.17 2.66
C PHE A 12 10.38 -5.79 2.99
N THR A 13 10.03 -6.94 2.41
CA THR A 13 8.77 -7.62 2.78
C THR A 13 8.79 -8.03 4.25
N GLN A 14 9.92 -8.51 4.77
CA GLN A 14 10.10 -8.82 6.19
C GLN A 14 9.99 -7.57 7.07
N LEU A 15 10.53 -6.44 6.62
CA LEU A 15 10.38 -5.15 7.31
C LEU A 15 8.90 -4.73 7.42
N LEU A 16 8.10 -4.96 6.38
CA LEU A 16 6.66 -4.75 6.45
C LEU A 16 6.00 -5.66 7.50
N GLU A 17 6.36 -6.94 7.54
CA GLU A 17 5.75 -7.94 8.43
C GLU A 17 6.13 -7.74 9.91
N ASN A 18 7.36 -7.33 10.20
CA ASN A 18 7.83 -7.13 11.57
C ASN A 18 7.49 -5.74 12.15
N GLU A 19 6.96 -4.83 11.33
CA GLU A 19 6.53 -3.49 11.70
C GLU A 19 7.62 -2.61 12.35
N TYR A 20 8.91 -3.00 12.28
CA TYR A 20 9.98 -2.30 12.96
C TYR A 20 10.23 -0.91 12.36
N GLY A 21 10.05 0.14 13.17
CA GLY A 21 10.31 1.51 12.73
C GLY A 21 9.19 2.12 11.89
N TYR A 22 7.97 1.54 11.92
CA TYR A 22 6.82 2.15 11.27
C TYR A 22 6.60 3.59 11.75
N ASP A 23 6.16 4.45 10.84
CA ASP A 23 5.86 5.86 11.13
C ASP A 23 4.54 6.33 10.52
N THR A 24 3.83 5.41 9.88
CA THR A 24 2.57 5.65 9.17
C THR A 24 1.59 4.53 9.48
N ILE A 25 0.33 4.88 9.69
CA ILE A 25 -0.79 3.95 9.85
C ILE A 25 -1.76 4.21 8.69
N VAL A 26 -2.07 3.16 7.93
CA VAL A 26 -3.08 3.19 6.88
C VAL A 26 -4.32 2.43 7.37
N GLU A 27 -5.43 3.12 7.49
CA GLU A 27 -6.75 2.56 7.76
C GLU A 27 -7.46 2.29 6.43
N VAL A 28 -7.88 1.05 6.20
CA VAL A 28 -8.59 0.62 4.98
C VAL A 28 -9.95 0.02 5.31
N GLY A 29 -10.88 0.07 4.37
CA GLY A 29 -12.25 -0.43 4.54
C GLY A 29 -13.24 0.62 5.05
N GLU A 30 -14.53 0.29 5.00
CA GLU A 30 -15.62 1.20 5.38
C GLU A 30 -16.25 0.84 6.73
N GLN A 31 -16.68 1.89 7.44
CA GLN A 31 -17.51 1.81 8.64
C GLN A 31 -16.94 0.88 9.74
N GLN A 32 -17.58 -0.27 9.97
CA GLN A 32 -17.24 -1.21 11.04
C GLN A 32 -16.23 -2.28 10.60
N ASN A 33 -15.86 -2.34 9.32
CA ASN A 33 -14.95 -3.34 8.78
C ASN A 33 -13.59 -2.74 8.39
N THR A 34 -13.05 -1.90 9.28
CA THR A 34 -11.78 -1.22 9.05
C THR A 34 -10.60 -2.06 9.53
N HIS A 35 -9.49 -1.96 8.81
CA HIS A 35 -8.24 -2.65 9.13
C HIS A 35 -7.09 -1.65 9.14
N LEU A 36 -6.19 -1.79 10.11
CA LEU A 36 -5.04 -0.91 10.27
C LEU A 36 -3.76 -1.60 9.79
N PHE A 37 -2.98 -0.90 9.00
CA PHE A 37 -1.69 -1.35 8.49
C PHE A 37 -0.60 -0.38 8.96
N LYS A 38 0.37 -0.88 9.70
CA LYS A 38 1.57 -0.12 10.07
C LYS A 38 2.61 -0.22 8.96
N VAL A 39 3.06 0.92 8.47
CA VAL A 39 3.89 1.03 7.28
C VAL A 39 4.88 2.18 7.39
N HIS A 40 5.80 2.25 6.44
CA HIS A 40 6.90 3.21 6.38
C HIS A 40 6.66 4.26 5.29
N SER A 41 6.54 5.53 5.70
CA SER A 41 6.27 6.66 4.82
C SER A 41 7.30 6.76 3.69
N ALA A 42 8.59 6.58 4.00
CA ALA A 42 9.67 6.69 3.03
C ALA A 42 9.55 5.68 1.88
N ILE A 43 9.17 4.44 2.20
CA ILE A 43 8.96 3.39 1.19
C ILE A 43 7.74 3.73 0.34
N LEU A 44 6.61 4.07 0.99
CA LEU A 44 5.39 4.46 0.28
C LEU A 44 5.62 5.65 -0.66
N TYR A 45 6.27 6.70 -0.16
CA TYR A 45 6.58 7.94 -0.88
C TYR A 45 7.41 7.67 -2.14
N GLN A 46 8.44 6.83 -2.04
CA GLN A 46 9.33 6.55 -3.16
C GLN A 46 8.72 5.60 -4.20
N ARG A 47 7.83 4.72 -3.77
CA ARG A 47 7.35 3.58 -4.58
C ARG A 47 5.96 3.80 -5.17
N SER A 48 5.22 4.81 -4.71
CA SER A 48 3.86 5.09 -5.17
C SER A 48 3.61 6.59 -5.36
N PRO A 49 3.33 7.06 -6.59
CA PRO A 49 2.95 8.45 -6.84
C PRO A 49 1.74 8.94 -6.02
N TYR A 50 0.76 8.06 -5.78
CA TYR A 50 -0.39 8.37 -4.92
C TYR A 50 0.07 8.70 -3.50
N PHE A 51 0.88 7.82 -2.90
CA PHE A 51 1.36 8.05 -1.54
C PHE A 51 2.35 9.20 -1.47
N HIS A 52 3.16 9.42 -2.51
CA HIS A 52 4.00 10.61 -2.63
C HIS A 52 3.17 11.90 -2.45
N GLN A 53 2.10 12.05 -3.25
CA GLN A 53 1.22 13.22 -3.16
C GLN A 53 0.47 13.26 -1.83
N LYS A 54 -0.03 12.12 -1.35
CA LYS A 54 -0.77 12.04 -0.09
C LYS A 54 0.11 12.47 1.10
N LEU A 55 1.32 11.93 1.21
CA LEU A 55 2.27 12.20 2.29
C LEU A 55 2.78 13.64 2.26
N THR A 56 3.01 14.20 1.08
CA THR A 56 3.41 15.63 0.94
C THR A 56 2.37 16.57 1.53
N ASN A 57 1.09 16.20 1.49
CA ASN A 57 -0.03 17.03 1.97
C ASN A 57 -0.52 16.62 3.38
N THR A 58 0.13 15.67 4.05
CA THR A 58 -0.32 15.15 5.34
C THR A 58 0.65 15.51 6.45
N ASN A 59 0.13 16.07 7.55
CA ASN A 59 0.91 16.35 8.75
C ASN A 59 0.91 15.15 9.71
N LYS A 60 2.04 14.92 10.40
CA LYS A 60 2.11 13.92 11.48
C LYS A 60 1.16 14.29 12.63
N LYS A 61 0.47 13.28 13.19
CA LYS A 61 -0.33 13.37 14.41
C LYS A 61 0.18 12.35 15.41
N ASN A 62 0.36 12.75 16.67
CA ASN A 62 0.66 11.80 17.78
C ASN A 62 1.73 10.75 17.43
N ASN A 63 2.83 11.21 16.82
CA ASN A 63 4.02 10.44 16.41
C ASN A 63 3.92 9.62 15.10
N ALA A 64 2.76 9.48 14.48
CA ALA A 64 2.59 8.77 13.21
C ALA A 64 1.81 9.59 12.17
N ILE A 65 1.95 9.23 10.90
CA ILE A 65 1.10 9.75 9.82
C ILE A 65 -0.12 8.84 9.71
N GLU A 66 -1.32 9.41 9.66
CA GLU A 66 -2.56 8.64 9.48
C GLU A 66 -3.12 8.86 8.08
N ILE A 67 -3.36 7.76 7.35
CA ILE A 67 -3.97 7.78 6.02
C ILE A 67 -5.21 6.89 6.05
N LYS A 68 -6.31 7.36 5.45
CA LYS A 68 -7.56 6.60 5.33
C LYS A 68 -7.87 6.29 3.87
N LEU A 69 -8.20 5.03 3.59
CA LEU A 69 -8.58 4.50 2.27
C LEU A 69 -9.90 3.72 2.40
N PRO A 70 -11.04 4.42 2.57
CA PRO A 70 -12.31 3.76 2.89
C PRO A 70 -12.75 2.76 1.81
N HIS A 71 -12.54 3.07 0.54
CA HIS A 71 -13.00 2.24 -0.59
C HIS A 71 -12.04 1.09 -0.96
N VAL A 72 -10.97 0.87 -0.19
CA VAL A 72 -10.01 -0.22 -0.45
C VAL A 72 -10.23 -1.31 0.58
N SER A 73 -10.41 -2.55 0.12
CA SER A 73 -10.54 -3.68 1.03
C SER A 73 -9.19 -4.07 1.66
N ALA A 74 -9.21 -4.68 2.85
CA ALA A 74 -7.99 -5.16 3.50
C ALA A 74 -7.24 -6.21 2.67
N GLU A 75 -7.98 -7.06 1.96
CA GLU A 75 -7.41 -8.06 1.06
C GLU A 75 -6.68 -7.41 -0.12
N THR A 76 -7.34 -6.47 -0.82
CA THR A 76 -6.72 -5.69 -1.89
C THR A 76 -5.48 -4.96 -1.38
N PHE A 77 -5.59 -4.26 -0.25
CA PHE A 77 -4.48 -3.48 0.28
C PHE A 77 -3.29 -4.34 0.67
N THR A 78 -3.52 -5.56 1.19
CA THR A 78 -2.47 -6.53 1.50
C THR A 78 -1.62 -6.87 0.27
N ILE A 79 -2.25 -7.02 -0.90
CA ILE A 79 -1.55 -7.32 -2.15
C ILE A 79 -0.77 -6.09 -2.63
N ILE A 80 -1.41 -4.91 -2.62
CA ILE A 80 -0.78 -3.65 -3.03
C ILE A 80 0.44 -3.34 -2.17
N ILE A 81 0.32 -3.43 -0.84
CA ILE A 81 1.40 -3.08 0.07
C ILE A 81 2.59 -4.05 -0.06
N LYS A 82 2.32 -5.36 -0.23
CA LYS A 82 3.38 -6.34 -0.51
C LYS A 82 4.09 -6.05 -1.82
N TYR A 83 3.38 -5.65 -2.87
CA TYR A 83 3.99 -5.22 -4.12
C TYR A 83 4.84 -3.95 -3.95
N ILE A 84 4.37 -2.97 -3.18
CA ILE A 84 5.13 -1.73 -2.92
C ILE A 84 6.49 -2.03 -2.28
N TYR A 85 6.54 -2.93 -1.30
CA TYR A 85 7.76 -3.31 -0.58
C TYR A 85 8.64 -4.29 -1.36
N GLY A 86 8.05 -5.39 -1.85
CA GLY A 86 8.77 -6.49 -2.47
C GLY A 86 8.99 -6.32 -3.97
N GLY A 87 8.25 -5.45 -4.65
CA GLY A 87 8.35 -5.21 -6.09
C GLY A 87 7.82 -6.34 -6.98
N ILE A 88 7.42 -7.47 -6.41
CA ILE A 88 6.83 -8.62 -7.13
C ILE A 88 5.66 -9.14 -6.31
N VAL A 89 4.55 -9.47 -6.97
CA VAL A 89 3.43 -10.19 -6.37
C VAL A 89 2.94 -11.25 -7.34
N SER A 90 2.79 -12.49 -6.88
CA SER A 90 2.19 -13.55 -7.70
C SER A 90 0.67 -13.44 -7.62
N LEU A 91 0.02 -13.36 -8.78
CA LEU A 91 -1.43 -13.35 -8.92
C LEU A 91 -1.98 -14.69 -9.45
N GLU A 92 -1.11 -15.69 -9.66
CA GLU A 92 -1.45 -16.95 -10.34
C GLU A 92 -2.55 -17.76 -9.64
N ASN A 93 -2.67 -17.60 -8.32
CA ASN A 93 -3.65 -18.32 -7.50
C ASN A 93 -4.95 -17.53 -7.26
N PHE A 94 -5.10 -16.35 -7.85
CA PHE A 94 -6.31 -15.55 -7.71
C PHE A 94 -7.25 -15.75 -8.89
N GLU A 95 -8.55 -15.74 -8.62
CA GLU A 95 -9.56 -15.74 -9.67
C GLU A 95 -9.44 -14.49 -10.56
N ALA A 96 -9.73 -14.62 -11.85
CA ALA A 96 -9.70 -13.48 -12.78
C ALA A 96 -10.60 -12.33 -12.32
N SER A 97 -11.78 -12.64 -11.75
CA SER A 97 -12.71 -11.68 -11.14
C SER A 97 -12.03 -10.83 -10.05
N PHE A 98 -11.25 -11.48 -9.20
CA PHE A 98 -10.50 -10.83 -8.14
C PHE A 98 -9.36 -9.97 -8.70
N ILE A 99 -8.62 -10.47 -9.70
CA ILE A 99 -7.57 -9.70 -10.37
C ILE A 99 -8.16 -8.45 -11.04
N PHE A 100 -9.31 -8.57 -11.70
CA PHE A 100 -10.03 -7.43 -12.25
C PHE A 100 -10.44 -6.44 -11.17
N LYS A 101 -10.97 -6.91 -10.02
CA LYS A 101 -11.28 -6.04 -8.88
C LYS A 101 -10.04 -5.33 -8.34
N LEU A 102 -8.93 -6.05 -8.17
CA LEU A 102 -7.63 -5.49 -7.75
C LEU A 102 -7.16 -4.40 -8.72
N LEU A 103 -7.24 -4.64 -10.03
CA LEU A 103 -6.88 -3.65 -11.04
C LEU A 103 -7.83 -2.45 -11.02
N MET A 104 -9.13 -2.68 -10.87
CA MET A 104 -10.13 -1.61 -10.77
C MET A 104 -9.94 -0.75 -9.52
N GLU A 105 -9.65 -1.34 -8.35
CA GLU A 105 -9.38 -0.60 -7.11
C GLU A 105 -8.03 0.13 -7.17
N ALA A 106 -7.00 -0.49 -7.75
CA ALA A 106 -5.71 0.18 -8.02
C ALA A 106 -5.87 1.33 -9.04
N LEU A 107 -6.79 1.19 -10.00
CA LEU A 107 -7.13 2.22 -10.97
C LEU A 107 -8.07 3.28 -10.37
N PHE A 108 -8.91 2.94 -9.38
CA PHE A 108 -9.74 3.89 -8.63
C PHE A 108 -8.86 4.88 -7.85
N VAL A 109 -7.66 4.45 -7.45
CA VAL A 109 -6.61 5.32 -6.92
C VAL A 109 -5.98 6.21 -8.00
N TYR A 110 -6.00 5.80 -9.28
CA TYR A 110 -5.53 6.60 -10.42
C TYR A 110 -6.57 7.64 -10.88
N ASP A 111 -7.85 7.28 -10.89
CA ASP A 111 -8.98 8.14 -11.32
C ASP A 111 -9.25 9.32 -10.37
N LEU A 112 -8.95 9.16 -9.07
CA LEU A 112 -9.03 10.23 -8.07
C LEU A 112 -7.87 11.24 -8.12
N LEU A 113 -6.81 10.96 -8.88
CA LEU A 113 -5.64 11.86 -9.02
C LEU A 113 -5.60 12.65 -10.33
N TYR A 114 -6.32 12.21 -11.37
CA TYR A 114 -6.15 12.76 -12.73
C TYR A 114 -7.34 13.55 -13.29
N LYS A 115 -8.48 13.69 -12.56
CA LYS A 115 -9.47 14.73 -12.88
C LYS A 115 -9.10 16.04 -12.17
N ARG A 116 -8.60 17.00 -12.96
CA ARG A 116 -8.62 18.43 -12.62
C ARG A 116 -10.07 18.90 -12.56
N HIS A 117 -10.53 19.35 -11.40
CA HIS A 117 -11.52 20.42 -11.31
C HIS A 117 -10.80 21.68 -10.84
#